data_AF-A0A9D6K626-F1
#
_entry.id   AF-A0A9D6K626-F1
#
_cell.length_a   1.000
_cell.length_b   1.000
_cell.length_c   1.000
_cell.angle_alpha   90.00
_cell.angle_beta   90.00
_cell.angle_gamma   90.00
#
_symmetry.space_group_name_H-M   'P 1'
#
loop_
_entity.id
_entity.type
_entity.pdbx_description
1 polymer ?
#
loop_
_entity_poly.entity_id
_entity_poly.type
_entity_poly.pdbx_seq_one_letter_code
_entity_poly.pdbx_strand_id
1 'polypeptide(L)'
;MRVLDTSVIYKWYVEEEDTANALLLRDDFVKRGVETVIPDLLFHELANALRYNPKLERPLYLALAKNLEFEFITADKKLYEKNKTT
;
A
#
# COMPACT_ATOMS: atom_id res chain seq x y z
N MET A 1 20.81 -2.73 6.88
CA MET A 1 19.53 -2.30 7.49
C MET A 1 19.15 -0.90 7.02
N ARG A 2 17.92 -0.71 6.50
CA ARG A 2 17.33 0.58 6.13
C ARG A 2 15.95 0.69 6.79
N VAL A 3 15.52 1.90 7.14
CA VAL A 3 14.12 2.14 7.55
C VAL A 3 13.42 2.82 6.38
N LEU A 4 12.32 2.25 5.90
CA LEU A 4 11.53 2.86 4.82
C LEU A 4 10.32 3.59 5.38
N ASP A 5 10.21 4.86 5.01
CA ASP A 5 9.02 5.66 5.23
C ASP A 5 7.85 5.19 4.33
N THR A 6 6.61 5.40 4.78
CA THR A 6 5.41 5.08 4.02
C THR A 6 5.41 5.72 2.63
N SER A 7 5.88 6.96 2.50
CA SER A 7 5.91 7.69 1.23
C SER A 7 6.85 7.06 0.19
N VAL A 8 7.86 6.30 0.60
CA VAL A 8 8.74 5.56 -0.32
C VAL A 8 8.02 4.32 -0.84
N ILE A 9 7.33 3.60 0.05
CA ILE A 9 6.58 2.38 -0.31
C ILE A 9 5.35 2.73 -1.16
N TYR A 10 4.71 3.87 -0.90
CA TYR A 10 3.61 4.39 -1.71
C TYR A 10 3.98 4.52 -3.20
N LYS A 11 5.20 5.00 -3.49
CA LYS A 11 5.75 5.14 -4.85
C LYS A 11 5.95 3.81 -5.58
N TRP A 12 5.86 2.68 -4.89
CA TRP A 12 5.87 1.36 -5.55
C TRP A 12 4.56 1.08 -6.29
N TYR A 13 3.49 1.75 -5.91
CA TYR A 13 2.14 1.56 -6.42
C TYR A 13 1.61 2.77 -7.19
N VAL A 14 2.13 3.96 -6.92
CA VAL A 14 1.69 5.22 -7.53
C VAL A 14 2.89 5.93 -8.15
N GLU A 15 2.78 6.26 -9.44
CA GLU A 15 3.81 7.02 -10.14
C GLU A 15 3.76 8.52 -9.76
N GLU A 16 4.87 8.99 -9.20
CA GLU A 16 5.17 10.38 -8.83
C GLU A 16 6.69 10.65 -8.86
N GLU A 17 7.11 11.85 -8.43
CA GLU A 17 8.53 12.18 -8.28
C GLU A 17 9.27 11.11 -7.46
N ASP A 18 10.50 10.77 -7.87
CA ASP A 18 11.34 9.73 -7.27
C ASP A 18 10.84 8.27 -7.34
N THR A 19 9.83 7.97 -8.17
CA THR A 19 9.36 6.58 -8.39
C THR A 19 10.51 5.64 -8.77
N ALA A 20 11.39 6.05 -9.68
CA ALA A 20 12.53 5.22 -10.09
C ALA A 20 13.44 4.83 -8.91
N ASN A 21 13.74 5.78 -8.02
CA ASN A 21 14.55 5.55 -6.82
C ASN A 21 13.83 4.62 -5.83
N ALA A 22 12.53 4.82 -5.64
CA ALA A 22 11.72 3.95 -4.77
C ALA A 22 11.67 2.50 -5.28
N LEU A 23 11.55 2.30 -6.60
CA LEU A 23 11.55 0.97 -7.22
C LEU A 23 12.91 0.27 -7.10
N LEU A 24 14.02 1.00 -7.13
CA LEU A 24 15.35 0.44 -6.83
C LEU A 24 15.42 -0.06 -5.38
N LEU A 25 14.86 0.69 -4.42
CA LEU A 25 14.80 0.26 -3.01
C LEU A 25 13.91 -0.96 -2.82
N ARG A 26 12.79 -1.05 -3.55
CA ARG A 26 11.94 -2.25 -3.58
C ARG A 26 12.71 -3.46 -4.09
N ASP A 27 13.43 -3.30 -5.20
CA ASP A 27 14.19 -4.39 -5.81
C ASP A 27 15.35 -4.85 -4.91
N ASP A 28 15.99 -3.92 -4.18
CA ASP A 28 16.96 -4.26 -3.13
C ASP A 28 16.34 -5.14 -2.03
N PHE A 29 15.13 -4.82 -1.57
CA PHE A 29 14.43 -5.63 -0.57
C PHE A 29 13.99 -6.98 -1.14
N VAL A 30 13.22 -6.98 -2.24
CA VAL A 30 12.56 -8.17 -2.79
C VAL A 30 13.54 -9.13 -3.47
N LYS A 31 14.51 -8.62 -4.22
CA LYS A 31 15.39 -9.45 -5.06
C LYS A 31 16.75 -9.70 -4.43
N ARG A 32 17.26 -8.75 -3.65
CA ARG A 32 18.61 -8.80 -3.08
C ARG A 32 18.62 -9.10 -1.58
N GLY A 33 17.46 -9.19 -0.94
CA GLY A 33 17.33 -9.52 0.47
C GLY A 33 17.93 -8.46 1.38
N VAL A 34 17.98 -7.18 0.95
CA VAL A 34 18.50 -6.11 1.80
C VAL A 34 17.56 -5.89 2.97
N GLU A 35 18.10 -6.08 4.17
CA GLU A 35 17.37 -5.90 5.42
C GLU A 35 16.73 -4.51 5.52
N THR A 36 15.41 -4.52 5.69
CA THR A 36 14.55 -3.35 5.68
C THR A 36 13.57 -3.41 6.85
N VAL A 37 13.47 -2.31 7.56
CA VAL A 37 12.55 -2.09 8.68
C VAL A 37 11.51 -1.07 8.24
N ILE A 38 10.29 -1.20 8.77
CA ILE A 38 9.16 -0.32 8.49
C ILE A 38 8.60 0.22 9.81
N PRO A 39 7.99 1.42 9.82
CA PRO A 39 7.21 1.89 10.95
C PRO A 39 6.00 0.97 11.21
N ASP A 40 5.61 0.81 12.48
CA ASP A 40 4.41 0.04 12.86
C ASP A 40 3.12 0.57 12.19
N LEU A 41 3.09 1.88 11.91
CA LEU A 41 1.98 2.57 11.28
C LEU A 41 1.96 2.47 9.76
N LEU A 42 2.94 1.80 9.13
CA LEU A 42 3.06 1.72 7.67
C LEU A 42 1.74 1.35 7.00
N PHE A 43 1.09 0.27 7.44
CA PHE A 43 -0.13 -0.22 6.78
C PHE A 43 -1.29 0.78 6.91
N HIS A 44 -1.37 1.50 8.02
CA HIS A 44 -2.41 2.52 8.25
C HIS A 44 -2.19 3.73 7.34
N GLU A 45 -0.96 4.26 7.30
CA GLU A 45 -0.61 5.41 6.49
C GLU A 45 -0.66 5.11 5.00
N LEU A 46 -0.15 3.94 4.59
CA LEU A 46 -0.15 3.51 3.20
C LEU A 46 -1.58 3.34 2.71
N ALA A 47 -2.42 2.64 3.49
CA ALA A 47 -3.83 2.53 3.17
C ALA A 47 -4.44 3.92 3.03
N ASN A 48 -4.27 4.79 4.04
CA ASN A 48 -4.85 6.13 4.03
C ASN A 48 -4.44 6.94 2.80
N ALA A 49 -3.14 6.97 2.46
CA ALA A 49 -2.61 7.65 1.29
C ALA A 49 -3.22 7.12 -0.02
N LEU A 50 -3.32 5.79 -0.16
CA LEU A 50 -3.92 5.15 -1.34
C LEU A 50 -5.41 5.46 -1.48
N ARG A 51 -6.15 5.64 -0.38
CA ARG A 51 -7.60 5.96 -0.38
C ARG A 51 -7.93 7.27 -1.05
N TYR A 52 -7.12 8.26 -0.70
CA TYR A 52 -7.38 9.66 -1.01
C TYR A 52 -6.66 10.09 -2.29
N ASN A 53 -5.89 9.20 -2.92
CA ASN A 53 -5.37 9.45 -4.25
C ASN A 53 -6.50 9.41 -5.29
N PRO A 54 -6.81 10.53 -5.97
CA PRO A 54 -7.91 10.60 -6.93
C PRO A 54 -7.66 9.77 -8.20
N LYS A 55 -6.41 9.38 -8.48
CA LYS A 55 -6.03 8.56 -9.64
C LYS A 55 -6.22 7.06 -9.40
N LEU A 56 -6.37 6.64 -8.15
CA LEU A 56 -6.54 5.24 -7.82
C LEU A 56 -8.03 4.91 -7.69
N GLU A 57 -8.43 3.78 -8.26
CA GLU A 57 -9.74 3.26 -7.96
C GLU A 57 -9.80 2.84 -6.48
N ARG A 58 -10.98 3.01 -5.87
CA ARG A 58 -11.24 2.66 -4.47
C ARG A 58 -11.09 1.17 -4.07
N PRO A 59 -11.04 0.13 -4.95
CA PRO A 59 -10.94 -1.25 -4.48
C PRO A 59 -9.53 -1.67 -4.03
N LEU A 60 -8.52 -0.80 -4.02
CA LEU A 60 -7.19 -1.17 -3.55
C LEU A 60 -7.17 -1.58 -2.06
N TYR A 61 -8.06 -1.01 -1.25
CA TYR A 61 -8.28 -1.43 0.14
C TYR A 61 -8.79 -2.87 0.28
N LEU A 62 -9.69 -3.25 -0.61
CA LEU A 62 -10.23 -4.62 -0.64
C LEU A 62 -9.11 -5.60 -0.99
N ALA A 63 -8.27 -5.25 -1.98
CA ALA A 63 -7.11 -6.05 -2.34
C ALA A 63 -6.10 -6.14 -1.19
N LEU A 64 -5.82 -5.04 -0.50
CA LEU A 64 -4.90 -5.01 0.65
C LEU A 64 -5.41 -5.89 1.80
N ALA A 65 -6.68 -5.71 2.21
CA ALA A 65 -7.27 -6.50 3.28
C ALA A 65 -7.30 -7.99 2.94
N LYS A 66 -7.61 -8.36 1.69
CA LYS A 66 -7.55 -9.75 1.20
C LYS A 66 -6.13 -10.33 1.26
N ASN A 67 -5.13 -9.59 0.80
CA ASN A 67 -3.73 -10.04 0.80
C ASN A 67 -3.13 -10.18 2.22
N LEU A 68 -3.65 -9.42 3.18
CA LEU A 68 -3.23 -9.47 4.58
C LEU A 68 -4.10 -10.42 5.41
N GLU A 69 -5.08 -11.11 4.81
CA GLU A 69 -6.05 -11.97 5.50
C GLU A 69 -6.82 -11.25 6.62
N PHE A 70 -7.07 -9.95 6.44
CA PHE A 70 -7.79 -9.12 7.39
C PHE A 70 -9.28 -8.98 7.03
N GLU A 71 -10.13 -8.92 8.06
CA GLU A 71 -11.53 -8.56 7.88
C GLU A 71 -11.63 -7.08 7.42
N PHE A 72 -12.26 -6.85 6.28
CA PHE A 72 -12.49 -5.50 5.76
C PHE A 72 -13.82 -4.94 6.26
N ILE A 73 -13.75 -4.06 7.26
CA ILE A 73 -14.89 -3.34 7.82
C ILE A 73 -14.87 -1.89 7.31
N THR A 74 -15.96 -1.42 6.71
CA THR A 74 -16.08 -0.04 6.22
C THR A 74 -17.49 0.53 6.38
N ALA A 75 -17.58 1.82 6.71
CA ALA A 75 -18.83 2.56 6.70
C ALA A 75 -19.23 3.07 5.29
N ASP A 76 -18.36 2.88 4.29
CA ASP A 76 -18.66 3.24 2.89
C ASP A 76 -19.50 2.14 2.24
N LYS A 77 -20.79 2.43 2.04
CA LYS A 77 -21.75 1.49 1.45
C LYS A 77 -21.30 0.96 0.08
N LYS A 78 -20.67 1.78 -0.77
CA LYS A 78 -20.23 1.34 -2.11
C LYS A 78 -19.11 0.30 -2.02
N LEU A 79 -18.20 0.48 -1.07
CA LEU A 79 -17.11 -0.46 -0.83
C LEU A 79 -17.58 -1.74 -0.14
N TYR A 80 -18.53 -1.64 0.79
CA TYR A 80 -19.15 -2.79 1.45
C TYR A 80 -19.82 -3.74 0.45
N GLU A 81 -20.63 -3.21 -0.48
CA GLU A 81 -21.29 -4.05 -1.49
C GLU A 81 -20.28 -4.72 -2.44
N LYS A 82 -19.19 -4.03 -2.80
CA LYS A 82 -18.12 -4.57 -3.65
C LYS A 82 -17.33 -5.69 -2.95
N ASN A 83 -17.23 -5.65 -1.62
CA ASN A 83 -16.61 -6.74 -0.84
C ASN A 83 -17.41 -8.04 -0.90
N LYS A 84 -18.75 -7.97 -0.94
CA LYS A 84 -19.63 -9.15 -0.93
C LYS A 84 -19.68 -9.88 -2.27
N THR A 85 -19.29 -9.22 -3.36
CA THR A 85 -19.44 -9.74 -4.72
C THR A 85 -18.17 -10.40 -5.29
N THR A 86 -17.05 -10.39 -4.55
CA THR A 86 -15.75 -10.93 -4.99
C THR A 86 -15.18 -11.86 -3.93
#